data_AF-A0A839EP45-F1
#
_entry.id   AF-A0A839EP45-F1
#
_cell.length_a   1.000
_cell.length_b   1.000
_cell.length_c   1.000
_cell.angle_alpha   90.00
_cell.angle_beta   90.00
_cell.angle_gamma   90.00
#
_symmetry.space_group_name_H-M   'P 1'
#
loop_
_entity.id
_entity.type
_entity.pdbx_description
1 polymer ?
#
loop_
_entity_poly.entity_id
_entity_poly.type
_entity_poly.pdbx_seq_one_letter_code
_entity_poly.pdbx_strand_id
1 'polypeptide(L)' 'MGLMNTMPAPEDVFVAWLMHQPRNADLVVAASAEVARLQSYASHPGAKRLHDLFCALIREKKASARPQSSQTKQ' A
#
# COMPACT_ATOMS: atom_id res chain seq x y z
N MET A 1 26.02 21.41 -10.93
CA MET A 1 25.81 19.94 -10.93
C MET A 1 24.32 19.71 -10.84
N GLY A 2 23.70 19.13 -11.88
CA GLY A 2 22.25 19.00 -11.98
C GLY A 2 21.71 18.05 -10.91
N LEU A 3 20.69 18.50 -10.17
CA LEU A 3 19.84 17.60 -9.40
C LEU A 3 19.14 16.70 -10.41
N MET A 4 19.71 15.52 -10.63
CA MET A 4 19.02 14.41 -11.28
C MET A 4 17.72 14.20 -10.52
N ASN A 5 16.62 14.71 -11.08
CA ASN A 5 15.29 14.57 -10.53
C ASN A 5 14.81 13.14 -10.80
N THR A 6 15.47 12.19 -10.13
CA THR A 6 15.05 10.80 -10.08
C THR A 6 13.73 10.79 -9.34
N MET A 7 12.66 10.40 -10.03
CA MET A 7 11.37 10.17 -9.37
C MET A 7 11.59 9.28 -8.14
N PRO A 8 10.92 9.58 -7.01
CA PRO A 8 11.07 8.81 -5.79
C PRO A 8 10.78 7.33 -6.03
N ALA A 9 11.45 6.44 -5.30
CA ALA A 9 11.17 5.02 -5.41
C ALA A 9 9.71 4.75 -4.99
N PRO A 10 9.01 3.80 -5.64
CA PRO A 10 7.65 3.43 -5.27
C PRO A 10 7.50 3.10 -3.78
N GLU A 11 8.49 2.45 -3.20
CA GLU A 11 8.55 2.12 -1.77
C GLU A 11 8.56 3.36 -0.87
N ASP A 12 9.32 4.41 -1.23
CA ASP A 12 9.36 5.67 -0.47
C ASP A 12 8.01 6.39 -0.51
N VAL A 13 7.37 6.39 -1.68
CA VAL A 13 6.02 6.95 -1.86
C VAL A 13 5.00 6.18 -1.02
N PHE A 14 5.09 4.85 -1.00
CA PHE A 14 4.22 4.00 -0.19
C PHE A 14 4.39 4.25 1.32
N VAL A 15 5.63 4.35 1.80
CA VAL A 15 5.92 4.66 3.22
C VAL A 15 5.41 6.07 3.57
N ALA A 16 5.67 7.07 2.73
CA ALA A 16 5.15 8.41 2.94
C ALA A 16 3.62 8.42 3.01
N TRP A 17 2.95 7.66 2.13
CA TRP A 17 1.50 7.50 2.15
C TRP A 17 1.01 6.86 3.46
N LEU A 18 1.68 5.82 3.96
CA LEU A 18 1.33 5.17 5.24
C LEU A 18 1.44 6.14 6.41
N MET A 19 2.52 6.92 6.45
CA MET A 19 2.78 7.90 7.50
C MET A 19 1.78 9.06 7.48
N HIS A 20 1.15 9.32 6.33
CA HIS A 20 0.13 10.36 6.18
C HIS A 20 -1.28 9.88 6.56
N GLN A 21 -1.48 8.59 6.83
CA GLN A 21 -2.82 8.09 7.15
C GLN A 21 -3.31 8.60 8.51
N PRO A 22 -4.57 9.03 8.62
CA PRO A 22 -5.19 9.36 9.90
C PRO A 22 -5.12 8.18 10.88
N ARG A 23 -5.00 8.46 12.18
CA ARG A 23 -4.84 7.45 13.25
C ARG A 23 -5.91 6.34 13.26
N ASN A 24 -7.12 6.64 12.77
CA ASN A 24 -8.25 5.71 12.73
C ASN A 24 -8.73 5.42 11.29
N ALA A 25 -7.89 5.66 10.28
CA ALA A 25 -8.26 5.39 8.90
C ALA A 25 -8.42 3.88 8.65
N ASP A 26 -9.46 3.52 7.90
CA ASP A 26 -9.56 2.17 7.34
C ASP A 26 -8.56 2.06 6.18
N LEU A 27 -7.41 1.46 6.49
CA LEU A 27 -6.32 1.25 5.54
C LEU A 27 -6.72 0.38 4.36
N VAL A 28 -7.71 -0.51 4.49
CA VAL A 28 -8.20 -1.34 3.38
C VAL A 28 -8.98 -0.47 2.41
N VAL A 29 -9.87 0.39 2.90
CA VAL A 29 -10.63 1.33 2.05
C VAL A 29 -9.70 2.33 1.37
N ALA A 30 -8.79 2.94 2.13
CA ALA A 30 -7.84 3.93 1.61
C ALA A 30 -6.91 3.33 0.55
N ALA A 31 -6.35 2.14 0.81
CA ALA A 31 -5.50 1.45 -0.17
C ALA A 31 -6.28 1.00 -1.41
N SER A 32 -7.55 0.61 -1.27
CA SER A 32 -8.38 0.19 -2.42
C SER A 32 -8.65 1.36 -3.37
N ALA A 33 -8.87 2.57 -2.84
CA ALA A 33 -9.01 3.77 -3.65
C ALA A 33 -7.72 4.07 -4.45
N GLU A 34 -6.56 3.88 -3.83
CA GLU A 34 -5.28 4.12 -4.48
C GLU A 34 -4.94 3.06 -5.54
N VAL A 35 -5.30 1.80 -5.31
CA VAL A 35 -5.25 0.73 -6.32
C VAL A 35 -6.07 1.12 -7.55
N ALA A 36 -7.31 1.58 -7.36
CA ALA A 36 -8.18 1.99 -8.47
C ALA A 36 -7.57 3.18 -9.23
N ARG A 37 -6.98 4.16 -8.52
CA ARG A 37 -6.29 5.31 -9.13
C ARG A 37 -5.08 4.88 -9.97
N LEU A 38 -4.32 3.89 -9.50
CA LEU A 38 -3.09 3.44 -10.16
C LEU A 38 -3.36 2.59 -11.42
N GLN A 39 -4.57 2.04 -11.59
CA GLN A 39 -4.94 1.32 -12.82
C GLN A 39 -4.83 2.19 -14.07
N SER A 40 -5.10 3.49 -13.96
CA SER A 40 -4.92 4.45 -15.07
C SER A 40 -3.46 4.59 -15.52
N TYR A 41 -2.51 4.14 -14.72
CA TYR A 41 -1.06 4.25 -14.95
C TYR A 41 -0.37 2.87 -15.04
N ALA A 42 -1.11 1.80 -15.33
CA ALA A 42 -0.62 0.43 -15.28
C ALA A 42 0.58 0.13 -16.20
N SER A 43 0.82 0.96 -17.22
CA SER A 43 1.99 0.85 -18.12
C SER A 43 3.30 1.37 -17.51
N HIS A 44 3.25 2.19 -16.45
CA HIS A 44 4.44 2.72 -15.79
C HIS A 44 4.97 1.73 -14.75
N PRO A 45 6.24 1.27 -14.83
CA PRO A 45 6.77 0.23 -13.94
C PRO A 45 6.74 0.63 -12.47
N GLY A 46 7.00 1.91 -12.15
CA GLY A 46 6.90 2.42 -10.78
C GLY A 46 5.45 2.44 -10.25
N ALA A 47 4.47 2.72 -11.12
CA ALA A 47 3.06 2.72 -10.71
C ALA A 47 2.55 1.29 -10.51
N LYS A 48 2.98 0.35 -11.34
CA LYS A 48 2.73 -1.08 -11.15
C LYS A 48 3.29 -1.58 -9.82
N ARG A 49 4.55 -1.22 -9.51
CA ARG A 49 5.17 -1.59 -8.23
C ARG A 49 4.39 -1.04 -7.04
N LEU A 50 3.99 0.24 -7.10
CA LEU A 50 3.20 0.87 -6.06
C LEU A 50 1.82 0.20 -5.89
N HIS A 51 1.16 -0.14 -7.00
CA HIS A 51 -0.09 -0.90 -7.00
C HIS A 51 0.05 -2.25 -6.28
N ASP A 52 1.13 -2.97 -6.52
CA ASP A 52 1.39 -4.26 -5.90
C ASP A 52 1.60 -4.14 -4.38
N LEU A 53 2.26 -3.07 -3.91
CA LEU A 53 2.42 -2.77 -2.49
C LEU A 53 1.05 -2.52 -1.81
N PHE A 54 0.16 -1.75 -2.44
CA PHE A 54 -1.19 -1.54 -1.92
C PHE A 54 -2.03 -2.82 -1.90
N CYS A 55 -1.94 -3.64 -2.95
CA CYS A 55 -2.58 -4.95 -2.98
C CYS A 55 -2.08 -5.87 -1.85
N ALA A 56 -0.77 -5.86 -1.58
CA ALA A 56 -0.18 -6.61 -0.48
C ALA A 56 -0.70 -6.13 0.90
N LEU A 57 -0.76 -4.81 1.11
CA LEU A 57 -1.32 -4.22 2.35
C LEU A 57 -2.76 -4.65 2.59
N ILE A 58 -3.61 -4.59 1.55
CA ILE A 58 -5.02 -5.00 1.64
C ILE A 58 -5.13 -6.47 2.06
N ARG A 59 -4.33 -7.35 1.43
CA ARG A 59 -4.31 -8.78 1.76
C ARG A 59 -3.91 -9.02 3.20
N GLU A 60 -2.85 -8.36 3.66
CA GLU A 60 -2.36 -8.48 5.04
C GLU A 60 -3.43 -8.01 6.04
N LYS A 61 -4.00 -6.82 5.84
CA LYS A 61 -5.02 -6.28 6.74
C LYS A 61 -6.28 -7.13 6.79
N LYS A 62 -6.72 -7.69 5.66
CA LYS A 62 -7.84 -8.63 5.62
C LYS A 62 -7.51 -9.94 6.34
N ALA A 63 -6.27 -10.42 6.25
CA ALA A 63 -5.83 -11.61 6.97
C ALA A 63 -5.80 -11.38 8.49
N SER A 64 -5.30 -10.22 8.95
CA SER A 64 -5.30 -9.86 10.38
C SER A 64 -6.70 -9.55 10.94
N ALA A 65 -7.64 -9.11 10.10
CA ALA A 65 -9.03 -8.85 10.50
C ALA A 65 -9.86 -10.13 10.66
N ARG A 66 -9.40 -11.28 10.12
CA ARG A 66 -9.98 -12.58 10.45
C ARG A 66 -9.59 -12.90 11.89
N PRO A 67 -10.53 -13.15 12.81
CA PRO A 67 -10.17 -13.53 14.17
C PRO A 67 -9.27 -14.77 14.09
N GLN A 68 -8.08 -14.67 14.68
CA GLN A 68 -7.19 -15.78 15.02
C GLN A 68 -7.90 -16.68 16.08
N SER A 69 -9.05 -17.25 15.74
CA SER A 69 -9.61 -18.36 16.49
C SER A 69 -8.79 -19.60 16.11
N SER A 70 -7.69 -19.82 16.83
CA SER A 70 -6.97 -21.10 17.06
C SER A 70 -5.45 -20.91 17.06
N GLN A 71 -4.91 -20.31 18.12
CA GLN A 71 -3.61 -20.77 18.63
C GLN A 71 -3.57 -20.56 20.14
N THR A 72 -4.39 -21.36 20.84
CA THR A 72 -4.27 -21.58 22.27
C THR A 72 -4.65 -23.03 22.55
N LYS A 73 -3.82 -23.69 23.38
CA LYS A 73 -3.78 -25.11 23.76
C LYS A 73 -2.86 -25.97 22.91
N GLN A 74 -1.93 -26.74 23.48
CA GLN A 74 -1.46 -26.87 24.86
C GLN A 74 -0.15 -27.66 24.80
#